data_AF-A0A3D3NVC8-F1
#
_entry.id   AF-A0A3D3NVC8-F1
#
_cell.length_a   1.000
_cell.length_b   1.000
_cell.length_c   1.000
_cell.angle_alpha   90.00
_cell.angle_beta   90.00
_cell.angle_gamma   90.00
#
_symmetry.space_group_name_H-M   'P 1'
#
loop_
_entity.id
_entity.type
_entity.pdbx_description
1 polymer ?
#
loop_
_entity_poly.entity_id
_entity_poly.type
_entity_poly.pdbx_seq_one_letter_code
_entity_poly.pdbx_strand_id
1 'polypeptide(L)' 'RTYSAAELHRLLRQVPELRLAACHDFTYDAAAPLRLDGSHLDAVLVLRRR' A
#
# COMPACT_ATOMS: atom_id res chain seq x y z
N ARG A 1 14.35 2.62 -4.67
CA ARG A 1 13.48 3.69 -5.23
C ARG A 1 12.41 3.97 -4.19
N THR A 2 12.09 5.23 -3.93
CA THR A 2 11.01 5.64 -3.03
C THR A 2 9.88 6.22 -3.87
N TYR A 3 8.64 5.91 -3.54
CA TYR A 3 7.46 6.39 -4.26
C TYR A 3 6.60 7.21 -3.31
N SER A 4 6.06 8.32 -3.79
CA SER A 4 4.95 9.00 -3.11
C SER A 4 3.68 8.14 -3.14
N ALA A 5 2.72 8.42 -2.26
CA ALA A 5 1.43 7.74 -2.30
C ALA A 5 0.73 7.89 -3.65
N ALA A 6 0.80 9.07 -4.29
CA ALA A 6 0.20 9.31 -5.60
C ALA A 6 0.84 8.45 -6.70
N GLU A 7 2.17 8.30 -6.68
CA GLU A 7 2.88 7.44 -7.62
C GLU A 7 2.57 5.96 -7.39
N LEU A 8 2.45 5.53 -6.14
CA LEU A 8 2.09 4.16 -5.80
C LEU A 8 0.66 3.83 -6.23
N HIS A 9 -0.30 4.74 -6.01
CA HIS A 9 -1.66 4.63 -6.55
C HIS A 9 -1.66 4.54 -8.07
N ARG A 10 -0.81 5.29 -8.77
CA ARG A 10 -0.66 5.20 -10.23
C ARG A 10 -0.10 3.86 -10.66
N LEU A 11 0.89 3.32 -9.94
CA LEU A 11 1.49 2.02 -10.23
C LEU A 11 0.48 0.89 -10.06
N LEU A 12 -0.30 0.90 -8.97
CA LEU A 12 -1.34 -0.11 -8.74
C LEU A 12 -2.41 -0.09 -9.84
N ARG A 13 -2.76 1.08 -10.38
CA ARG A 13 -3.69 1.19 -11.52
C ARG A 13 -3.15 0.58 -12.83
N GLN A 14 -1.84 0.37 -12.96
CA GLN A 14 -1.26 -0.28 -14.14
C GLN A 14 -1.40 -1.81 -14.12
N VAL A 15 -1.79 -2.41 -12.98
CA VAL A 15 -1.95 -3.87 -12.82
C VAL A 15 -3.37 -4.16 -12.31
N PRO A 16 -4.40 -4.07 -13.18
CA PRO A 16 -5.81 -4.13 -12.78
C PRO A 16 -6.26 -5.49 -12.22
N GLU A 17 -5.46 -6.55 -12.38
CA GLU A 17 -5.70 -7.87 -11.79
C GLU A 17 -5.45 -7.89 -10.29
N LEU A 18 -4.71 -6.92 -9.75
CA LEU A 18 -4.42 -6.79 -8.33
C LEU A 18 -5.26 -5.67 -7.71
N ARG A 19 -5.79 -5.93 -6.51
CA ARG A 19 -6.42 -4.92 -5.66
C ARG A 19 -5.69 -4.81 -4.33
N LEU A 20 -5.57 -3.59 -3.82
CA LEU A 20 -5.06 -3.35 -2.46
C LEU A 20 -6.09 -3.87 -1.46
N ALA A 21 -5.70 -4.85 -0.65
CA ALA A 21 -6.54 -5.45 0.39
C ALA A 21 -6.26 -4.86 1.77
N ALA A 22 -4.99 -4.56 2.07
CA ALA A 22 -4.58 -3.89 3.29
C ALA A 22 -3.27 -3.11 3.08
N CYS A 23 -3.04 -2.13 3.93
CA CYS A 23 -1.79 -1.40 4.05
C CYS A 23 -1.42 -1.37 5.54
N HIS A 24 -0.17 -1.61 5.86
CA HIS A 24 0.33 -1.62 7.23
C HIS A 24 1.61 -0.80 7.32
N ASP A 25 1.94 -0.34 8.51
CA ASP A 25 3.29 0.12 8.81
C ASP A 25 4.24 -1.08 8.85
N PHE A 26 5.55 -0.84 8.81
CA PHE A 26 6.58 -1.86 9.07
C PHE A 26 6.68 -2.23 10.56
N THR A 27 5.78 -1.71 11.40
CA THR A 27 5.71 -2.08 12.82
C THR A 27 5.11 -3.47 12.99
N TYR A 28 5.30 -4.08 14.17
CA TYR A 28 4.89 -5.45 14.46
C TYR A 28 3.37 -5.63 14.67
N ASP A 29 2.54 -4.60 14.48
CA ASP A 29 1.10 -4.68 14.73
C ASP A 29 0.28 -4.86 13.44
N ALA A 30 -0.03 -6.13 13.13
CA ALA A 30 -0.87 -6.49 12.00
C ALA A 30 -2.36 -6.08 12.17
N ALA A 31 -2.80 -5.75 13.40
CA ALA A 31 -4.17 -5.36 13.68
C ALA A 31 -4.43 -3.86 13.43
N ALA A 32 -3.39 -3.07 13.15
CA ALA A 32 -3.48 -1.64 12.88
C ALA A 32 -3.26 -1.33 11.39
N PRO A 33 -4.31 -1.36 10.55
CA PRO A 33 -4.18 -0.97 9.15
C PRO A 33 -3.97 0.54 9.02
N LEU A 34 -3.18 0.91 8.02
CA LEU A 34 -2.93 2.28 7.61
C LEU A 34 -3.71 2.65 6.36
N ARG A 35 -3.86 3.96 6.15
CA ARG A 35 -4.28 4.52 4.87
C ARG A 35 -3.04 4.76 4.02
N LEU A 36 -3.10 4.37 2.74
CA LEU A 36 -2.07 4.71 1.78
C LEU A 36 -2.25 6.16 1.30
N ASP A 37 -1.87 7.12 2.13
CA ASP A 37 -1.98 8.57 1.88
C ASP A 37 -0.63 9.31 1.97
N GLY A 38 0.44 8.61 2.33
CA GLY A 38 1.80 9.19 2.42
C GLY A 38 2.10 9.83 3.78
N SER A 39 1.24 9.65 4.78
CA SER A 39 1.52 10.03 6.17
C SER A 39 2.63 9.19 6.83
N HIS A 40 2.98 8.06 6.23
CA HIS A 40 4.00 7.13 6.72
C HIS A 40 5.10 6.94 5.66
N LEU A 41 6.34 6.82 6.10
CA LEU A 41 7.50 6.68 5.23
C LEU A 41 7.61 5.26 4.67
N ASP A 42 7.45 4.26 5.53
CA ASP A 42 7.50 2.84 5.19
C ASP A 42 6.10 2.24 5.27
N ALA A 43 5.74 1.44 4.26
CA ALA A 43 4.43 0.80 4.20
C ALA A 43 4.51 -0.60 3.57
N VAL A 44 3.80 -1.55 4.16
CA VAL A 44 3.61 -2.91 3.65
C VAL A 44 2.24 -2.99 2.99
N LEU A 45 2.21 -3.31 1.69
CA LEU A 45 0.97 -3.45 0.94
C LEU A 45 0.61 -4.93 0.76
N VAL A 46 -0.60 -5.30 1.17
CA VAL A 46 -1.17 -6.62 0.87
C VAL A 46 -2.03 -6.50 -0.37
N LEU A 47 -1.58 -7.12 -1.46
CA LEU A 47 -2.32 -7.16 -2.73
C LEU A 47 -3.00 -8.51 -2.89
N ARG A 48 -4.26 -8.50 -3.33
CA ARG A 48 -4.97 -9.72 -3.70
C ARG A 48 -5.30 -9.69 -5.18
N ARG A 49 -5.14 -10.83 -5.84
CA ARG A 49 -5.69 -11.02 -7.18
C ARG A 49 -7.22 -10.91 -7.11
N ARG A 50 -7.80 -10.21 -8.07
CA ARG A 50 -9.25 -10.21 -8.30
C ARG A 50 -9.75 -11.62 -8.62
#